data_AF-F5YE10-F1
#
_entry.id   AF-F5YE10-F1
#
_cell.length_a   1.000
_cell.length_b   1.000
_cell.length_c   1.000
_cell.angle_alpha   90.00
_cell.angle_beta   90.00
_cell.angle_gamma   90.00
#
_symmetry.space_group_name_H-M   'P 1'
#
loop_
_entity.id
_entity.type
_entity.pdbx_description
1 polymer ?
#
loop_
_entity_poly.entity_id
_entity_poly.type
_entity_poly.pdbx_seq_one_letter_code
_entity_poly.pdbx_strand_id
1 'polypeptide(L)'
;MAIMVRTILQEGDNPSPEALARLAALDGRPVDTSDISEATDEELKEIARQVREKRRKKMFSLRLSNETIEWWQQLGEGYTGIMARLLEKAKSHPEWIKQCL
;
A
#
# COMPACT_ATOMS: atom_id res chain seq x y z
N MET A 1 6.69 -28.68 -20.33
CA MET A 1 6.27 -27.28 -20.56
C MET A 1 5.84 -26.70 -19.23
N ALA A 2 6.61 -25.76 -18.66
CA ALA A 2 6.25 -25.12 -17.40
C ALA A 2 5.51 -23.80 -17.71
N ILE A 3 4.25 -23.71 -17.29
CA ILE A 3 3.44 -22.50 -17.43
C ILE A 3 3.88 -21.54 -16.33
N MET A 4 4.54 -20.44 -16.70
CA MET A 4 4.90 -19.38 -15.77
C MET A 4 3.66 -18.53 -15.50
N VAL A 5 2.95 -18.82 -14.40
CA VAL A 5 1.83 -18.00 -13.95
C VAL A 5 2.40 -16.78 -13.23
N ARG A 6 2.41 -15.62 -13.89
CA ARG A 6 2.71 -14.34 -13.25
C ARG A 6 1.45 -13.85 -12.53
N THR A 7 1.30 -14.18 -11.26
CA THR A 7 0.26 -13.57 -10.42
C THR A 7 0.85 -12.31 -9.80
N ILE A 8 0.29 -11.15 -10.15
CA ILE A 8 0.62 -9.87 -9.49
C ILE A 8 -0.21 -9.85 -8.19
N LEU A 9 0.44 -10.08 -7.05
CA LEU A 9 -0.18 -9.94 -5.74
C LEU A 9 -0.27 -8.46 -5.39
N GLN A 10 -1.45 -7.99 -5.01
CA GLN A 10 -1.65 -6.65 -4.48
C GLN A 10 -1.44 -6.63 -2.96
N GLU A 11 -1.11 -5.45 -2.43
CA GLU A 11 -0.96 -5.23 -0.99
C GLU A 11 -2.32 -5.51 -0.30
N GLY A 12 -2.42 -6.63 0.42
CA GLY A 12 -3.64 -7.11 1.08
C GLY A 12 -4.17 -8.46 0.60
N ASP A 13 -3.61 -9.04 -0.48
CA ASP A 13 -3.98 -10.39 -0.92
C ASP A 13 -3.50 -11.44 0.07
N ASN A 14 -4.41 -12.31 0.53
CA ASN A 14 -4.06 -13.41 1.42
C ASN A 14 -3.33 -14.50 0.61
N PRO A 15 -2.15 -15.00 1.05
CA PRO A 15 -1.42 -16.02 0.33
C PRO A 15 -2.29 -17.29 0.17
N SER A 16 -2.10 -18.01 -0.95
CA SER A 16 -2.88 -19.22 -1.19
C SER A 16 -2.63 -20.25 -0.09
N PRO A 17 -3.61 -21.11 0.23
CA PRO A 17 -3.43 -22.18 1.22
C PRO A 17 -2.23 -23.09 0.90
N GLU A 18 -1.94 -23.29 -0.38
CA GLU A 18 -0.77 -24.05 -0.84
C GLU A 18 0.55 -23.32 -0.51
N ALA A 19 0.62 -22.00 -0.70
CA ALA A 19 1.79 -21.21 -0.35
C ALA A 19 2.04 -21.24 1.17
N LEU A 20 0.98 -21.14 1.97
CA LEU A 20 1.06 -21.25 3.43
C LEU A 20 1.55 -22.64 3.88
N ALA A 21 1.06 -23.71 3.26
CA ALA A 21 1.53 -25.07 3.55
C ALA A 21 3.01 -25.26 3.20
N ARG A 22 3.47 -24.68 2.08
CA ARG A 22 4.89 -24.70 1.70
C ARG A 22 5.75 -23.95 2.70
N LEU A 23 5.31 -22.80 3.21
CA LEU A 23 6.02 -22.04 4.24
C LEU A 23 6.09 -22.82 5.56
N ALA A 24 4.99 -23.44 6.00
CA ALA A 24 4.98 -24.27 7.20
C ALA A 24 5.94 -25.47 7.11
N ALA A 25 6.13 -26.05 5.92
CA ALA A 25 7.08 -27.14 5.70
C ALA A 25 8.56 -26.71 5.73
N LEU A 26 8.83 -25.39 5.74
CA LEU A 26 10.17 -24.81 5.88
C LEU A 26 10.49 -24.47 7.34
N ASP A 27 9.57 -24.69 8.27
CA ASP A 27 9.77 -24.41 9.70
C ASP A 27 10.98 -25.16 10.25
N GLY A 28 11.83 -24.45 10.99
CA GLY A 28 13.07 -24.98 11.56
C GLY A 28 14.26 -25.16 10.59
N ARG A 29 14.15 -24.81 9.29
CA ARG A 29 15.31 -24.82 8.39
C ARG A 29 16.20 -23.60 8.65
N PRO A 30 17.54 -23.76 8.70
CA PRO A 30 18.44 -22.63 8.81
C PRO A 30 18.31 -21.77 7.54
N VAL A 31 18.12 -20.47 7.73
CA VAL A 31 18.16 -19.50 6.63
C VAL A 31 19.63 -19.21 6.33
N ASP A 32 20.08 -19.63 5.15
CA ASP A 32 21.39 -19.24 4.66
C ASP A 32 21.30 -17.81 4.13
N THR A 33 22.08 -16.92 4.73
CA THR A 33 22.19 -15.51 4.31
C THR A 33 23.59 -15.18 3.82
N SER A 34 24.46 -16.19 3.62
CA SER A 34 25.85 -15.99 3.23
C SER A 34 26.01 -15.37 1.84
N ASP A 35 25.01 -15.51 0.97
CA ASP A 35 24.92 -14.91 -0.36
C ASP A 35 24.29 -13.52 -0.37
N ILE A 36 23.73 -13.08 0.76
CA ILE A 36 23.10 -11.77 0.90
C ILE A 36 24.15 -10.75 1.33
N SER A 37 24.58 -9.92 0.39
CA SER A 37 25.47 -8.79 0.69
C SER A 37 24.76 -7.77 1.59
N GLU A 38 25.46 -7.29 2.61
CA GLU A 38 24.98 -6.13 3.40
C GLU A 38 24.86 -4.90 2.49
N ALA A 39 23.76 -4.16 2.65
CA ALA A 39 23.56 -2.93 1.90
C ALA A 39 24.62 -1.89 2.31
N THR A 40 25.27 -1.29 1.32
CA THR A 40 26.21 -0.20 1.55
C THR A 40 25.49 1.05 2.04
N ASP A 41 26.22 1.94 2.72
CA ASP A 41 25.68 3.23 3.18
C ASP A 41 25.09 4.06 2.04
N GLU A 42 25.62 3.94 0.82
CA GLU A 42 25.12 4.64 -0.37
C GLU A 42 23.79 4.07 -0.84
N GLU A 43 23.64 2.74 -0.87
CA GLU A 43 22.39 2.06 -1.21
C GLU A 43 21.30 2.36 -0.18
N LEU A 44 21.64 2.37 1.11
CA LEU A 44 20.71 2.73 2.18
C LEU A 44 20.22 4.17 2.05
N LYS A 45 21.12 5.11 1.70
CA LYS A 45 20.74 6.51 1.42
C LYS A 45 19.81 6.63 0.22
N GLU A 46 20.08 5.88 -0.84
CA GLU A 46 19.26 5.88 -2.05
C GLU A 46 17.86 5.30 -1.79
N ILE A 47 17.77 4.19 -1.05
CA ILE A 47 16.49 3.62 -0.60
C ILE A 47 15.72 4.64 0.23
N ALA A 48 16.38 5.30 1.20
CA ALA A 48 15.75 6.33 2.02
C ALA A 48 15.23 7.51 1.18
N ARG A 49 15.97 7.94 0.15
CA ARG A 49 15.56 8.98 -0.80
C ARG A 49 14.29 8.56 -1.54
N GLN A 50 14.27 7.35 -2.12
CA GLN A 50 13.12 6.85 -2.86
C GLN A 50 11.88 6.70 -1.98
N VAL A 51 12.03 6.22 -0.74
CA VAL A 51 10.92 6.12 0.22
C VAL A 51 10.36 7.50 0.55
N ARG A 52 11.22 8.51 0.78
CA ARG A 52 10.79 9.89 1.02
C ARG A 52 10.05 10.47 -0.18
N GLU A 53 10.54 10.23 -1.40
CA GLU A 53 9.89 10.69 -2.62
C GLU A 53 8.51 10.06 -2.82
N LYS A 54 8.39 8.74 -2.61
CA LYS A 54 7.11 8.02 -2.68
C LYS A 54 6.11 8.50 -1.63
N ARG A 55 6.58 8.85 -0.43
CA ARG A 55 5.74 9.40 0.66
C ARG A 55 5.40 10.88 0.48
N ARG A 56 5.98 11.57 -0.50
CA ARG A 56 5.75 13.00 -0.70
C ARG A 56 4.33 13.24 -1.19
N LYS A 57 3.46 13.66 -0.28
CA LYS A 57 2.10 14.09 -0.59
C LYS A 57 2.13 15.35 -1.45
N LYS A 58 1.28 15.41 -2.47
CA LYS A 58 1.08 16.61 -3.29
C LYS A 58 -0.16 17.34 -2.77
N MET A 59 -0.05 18.66 -2.63
CA MET A 59 -1.19 19.51 -2.32
C MET A 59 -2.08 19.63 -3.56
N PHE A 60 -3.38 19.41 -3.39
CA PHE A 60 -4.39 19.67 -4.39
C PHE A 60 -5.61 20.29 -3.71
N SER A 61 -6.40 21.05 -4.46
CA SER A 61 -7.59 21.75 -3.96
C SER A 61 -8.81 21.30 -4.74
N LEU A 62 -9.93 21.16 -4.06
CA LEU A 62 -11.23 20.78 -4.60
C LEU A 62 -12.32 21.69 -4.01
N ARG A 63 -13.45 21.84 -4.71
CA ARG A 63 -14.63 22.57 -4.20
C ARG A 63 -15.73 21.57 -3.85
N LEU A 64 -16.35 21.74 -2.69
CA LEU A 64 -17.50 20.97 -2.22
C LEU A 64 -18.63 21.92 -1.83
N SER A 65 -19.85 21.41 -1.70
CA SER A 65 -20.94 22.16 -1.09
C SER A 65 -20.67 22.38 0.41
N ASN A 66 -21.24 23.46 0.97
CA ASN A 66 -21.12 23.77 2.40
C ASN A 66 -21.65 22.62 3.27
N GLU A 67 -22.81 22.04 2.91
CA GLU A 67 -23.41 20.90 3.62
C GLU A 67 -22.44 19.71 3.71
N THR A 68 -21.72 19.41 2.62
CA THR A 68 -20.74 18.32 2.64
C THR A 68 -19.58 18.64 3.58
N ILE A 69 -19.06 19.87 3.57
CA ILE A 69 -17.97 20.28 4.47
C ILE A 69 -18.42 20.21 5.93
N GLU A 70 -19.61 20.70 6.24
CA GLU A 70 -20.19 20.64 7.58
C GLU A 70 -20.33 19.20 8.09
N TRP A 71 -20.83 18.29 7.24
CA TRP A 71 -20.91 16.87 7.58
C TRP A 71 -19.52 16.28 7.92
N TRP A 72 -18.50 16.59 7.14
CA TRP A 72 -17.14 16.13 7.42
C TRP A 72 -16.59 16.72 8.72
N GLN A 73 -16.82 18.00 8.98
CA GLN A 73 -16.37 18.68 10.20
C GLN A 73 -16.98 18.06 11.48
N GLN A 74 -18.18 17.49 11.39
CA GLN A 74 -18.81 16.77 12.51
C GLN A 74 -18.01 15.54 12.98
N LEU A 75 -17.11 15.00 12.14
CA LEU A 75 -16.22 13.89 12.51
C LEU A 75 -15.07 14.33 13.45
N GLY A 76 -14.94 15.62 13.75
CA GLY A 76 -14.00 16.18 14.71
C GLY A 76 -12.64 16.60 14.12
N GLU A 77 -11.73 16.95 15.03
CA GLU A 77 -10.37 17.38 14.70
C GLU A 77 -9.59 16.24 14.02
N GLY A 78 -9.48 16.32 12.70
CA GLY A 78 -8.86 15.27 11.88
C GLY A 78 -9.68 14.83 10.67
N TYR A 79 -10.86 15.41 10.43
CA TYR A 79 -11.70 15.09 9.27
C TYR A 79 -10.96 15.20 7.94
N THR A 80 -10.05 16.17 7.79
CA THR A 80 -9.20 16.32 6.59
C THR A 80 -8.26 15.13 6.40
N GLY A 81 -7.75 14.56 7.48
CA GLY A 81 -6.96 13.32 7.46
C GLY A 81 -7.82 12.08 7.17
N ILE A 82 -9.10 12.07 7.56
CA ILE A 82 -10.05 11.04 7.13
C ILE A 82 -10.32 11.15 5.62
N MET A 83 -10.61 12.36 5.12
CA MET A 83 -10.79 12.62 3.69
C MET A 83 -9.59 12.15 2.86
N ALA A 84 -8.37 12.51 3.29
CA ALA A 84 -7.15 12.10 2.59
C ALA A 84 -7.03 10.57 2.50
N ARG A 85 -7.27 9.86 3.60
CA ARG A 85 -7.25 8.39 3.63
C ARG A 85 -8.36 7.77 2.79
N LEU A 86 -9.55 8.36 2.78
CA LEU A 86 -10.65 7.89 1.93
C LEU A 86 -10.27 7.98 0.45
N LEU A 87 -9.71 9.12 0.02
CA LEU A 87 -9.27 9.33 -1.36
C LEU A 87 -8.11 8.41 -1.76
N GLU A 88 -7.18 8.12 -0.85
CA GLU A 88 -6.13 7.13 -1.08
C GLU A 88 -6.71 5.71 -1.25
N LYS A 89 -7.68 5.32 -0.41
CA LYS A 89 -8.34 4.01 -0.47
C LYS A 89 -9.24 3.83 -1.68
N ALA A 90 -9.86 4.88 -2.19
CA ALA A 90 -10.82 4.81 -3.29
C ALA A 90 -10.23 4.15 -4.57
N LYS A 91 -8.90 4.18 -4.74
CA LYS A 91 -8.20 3.50 -5.85
C LYS A 91 -8.36 1.98 -5.84
N SER A 92 -8.48 1.39 -4.64
CA SER A 92 -8.68 -0.05 -4.44
C SER A 92 -10.16 -0.45 -4.46
N HIS A 93 -11.06 0.53 -4.64
CA HIS A 93 -12.52 0.38 -4.62
C HIS A 93 -13.14 0.96 -5.90
N PRO A 94 -12.97 0.31 -7.07
CA PRO A 94 -13.47 0.82 -8.35
C PRO A 94 -14.98 1.10 -8.37
N GLU A 95 -15.75 0.39 -7.55
CA GLU A 95 -17.19 0.57 -7.38
C GLU A 95 -17.57 1.95 -6.83
N TRP A 96 -16.76 2.54 -5.94
CA TRP A 96 -17.02 3.89 -5.43
C TRP A 96 -16.81 4.94 -6.52
N ILE A 97 -15.77 4.77 -7.33
CA ILE A 97 -15.46 5.67 -8.43
C ILE A 97 -16.54 5.62 -9.51
N LYS A 98 -17.04 4.42 -9.84
CA LYS A 98 -18.12 4.24 -10.84
C LYS A 98 -19.41 4.98 -10.49
N GLN A 99 -19.70 5.21 -9.20
CA GLN A 99 -20.88 5.96 -8.77
C GLN A 99 -20.74 7.48 -8.98
N CYS A 100 -19.52 7.96 -9.26
CA CYS A 100 -19.19 9.37 -9.43
C CYS A 100 -18.87 9.76 -10.88
N LEU A 101 -18.97 8.83 -11.83
CA LEU A 101 -18.78 9.06 -13.28
C LEU A 101 -20.13 9.17 -13.99
#